data_AF-A0A7C3S7S6-F1
#
_entry.id   AF-A0A7C3S7S6-F1
#
_cell.length_a   1.000
_cell.length_b   1.000
_cell.length_c   1.000
_cell.angle_alpha   90.00
_cell.angle_beta   90.00
_cell.angle_gamma   90.00
#
_symmetry.space_group_name_H-M   'P 1'
#
loop_
_entity.id
_entity.type
_entity.pdbx_description
1 polymer ?
#
loop_
_entity_poly.entity_id
_entity_poly.type
_entity_poly.pdbx_seq_one_letter_code
_entity_poly.pdbx_strand_id
1 'polypeptide(L)'
;MGRITSRFRRNYWLAVSRSRGRAMKLKTTVGRLCRTLVRWQERRVERESAVLWRSLNHLPSVPWIPGVEVVTMDRHHREQDLTDIYNEACAGTPGFHRAGPVQLEAFKASPYHDPKGVFLARIEGTAVGYCFARLTPGGLGKITGLAVLSGYRRRGIGRALVLSALHYLREKGATRVRLLVDPEDPAQALYESLGFSEWKPVEESQLLAALVPAGR
;
A
#
# COMPACT_ATOMS: atom_id res chain seq x y z
N MET A 1 14.31 30.57 -5.38
CA MET A 1 12.85 30.38 -5.29
C MET A 1 12.56 28.88 -5.45
N GLY A 2 11.78 28.28 -4.53
CA GLY A 2 11.30 26.89 -4.61
C GLY A 2 12.22 25.82 -4.01
N ARG A 3 12.27 25.69 -2.67
CA ARG A 3 12.94 24.57 -1.99
C ARG A 3 12.08 23.32 -2.13
N ILE A 4 12.54 22.37 -2.94
CA ILE A 4 11.88 21.09 -3.24
C ILE A 4 12.02 20.16 -2.04
N THR A 5 10.91 19.81 -1.38
CA THR A 5 10.88 18.79 -0.33
C THR A 5 9.71 17.83 -0.56
N SER A 6 9.98 16.68 -1.16
CA SER A 6 9.17 15.47 -0.89
C SER A 6 10.11 14.28 -0.68
N ARG A 7 10.21 13.89 0.60
CA ARG A 7 11.14 12.88 1.16
C ARG A 7 10.44 11.53 1.42
N PHE A 8 9.24 11.36 0.84
CA PHE A 8 8.28 10.31 1.14
C PHE A 8 8.69 8.90 0.69
N ARG A 9 9.38 8.78 -0.45
CA ARG A 9 9.71 7.47 -1.04
C ARG A 9 10.96 6.80 -0.46
N ARG A 10 11.60 7.41 0.55
CA ARG A 10 12.84 6.90 1.17
C ARG A 10 12.62 5.69 2.09
N ASN A 11 11.43 5.47 2.65
CA ASN A 11 11.26 4.63 3.85
C ASN A 11 10.17 3.54 3.81
N TYR A 12 9.44 3.33 2.72
CA TYR A 12 8.45 2.24 2.65
C TYR A 12 9.05 0.85 2.37
N TRP A 13 10.35 0.79 2.00
CA TRP A 13 10.94 -0.37 1.33
C TRP A 13 12.16 -0.99 2.02
N LEU A 14 12.52 -0.57 3.24
CA LEU A 14 13.73 -1.03 3.94
C LEU A 14 13.49 -2.02 5.10
N ALA A 15 12.27 -2.53 5.27
CA ALA A 15 11.90 -3.15 6.54
C ALA A 15 12.37 -4.60 6.79
N VAL A 16 12.96 -5.34 5.84
CA VAL A 16 13.39 -6.73 6.12
C VAL A 16 14.67 -7.13 5.36
N SER A 17 15.81 -6.52 5.67
CA SER A 17 17.10 -7.14 5.32
C SER A 17 17.87 -7.50 6.59
N ARG A 18 17.76 -8.78 6.98
CA ARG A 18 18.83 -9.65 7.53
C ARG A 18 18.25 -10.70 8.49
N SER A 19 18.06 -11.93 8.00
CA SER A 19 18.35 -13.11 8.81
C SER A 19 18.46 -14.39 7.98
N ARG A 20 19.66 -14.72 7.49
CA ARG A 20 20.09 -16.14 7.36
C ARG A 20 21.58 -16.23 7.73
N GLY A 21 21.89 -17.11 8.69
CA GLY A 21 23.26 -17.49 9.07
C GLY A 21 23.67 -17.30 10.55
N ARG A 22 23.42 -18.34 11.39
CA ARG A 22 24.02 -18.69 12.71
C ARG A 22 23.90 -17.74 13.94
N ALA A 23 23.95 -18.36 15.13
CA ALA A 23 23.88 -17.85 16.52
C ALA A 23 22.49 -17.44 17.08
N MET A 24 21.95 -18.25 18.01
CA MET A 24 20.58 -18.19 18.55
C MET A 24 20.35 -17.15 19.67
N LYS A 25 21.36 -16.41 20.15
CA LYS A 25 21.20 -15.41 21.23
C LYS A 25 21.33 -13.93 20.80
N LEU A 26 22.05 -13.61 19.72
CA LEU A 26 22.13 -12.24 19.16
C LEU A 26 20.93 -11.85 18.29
N LYS A 27 20.18 -12.84 17.78
CA LYS A 27 19.03 -12.65 16.86
C LYS A 27 17.86 -11.89 17.48
N THR A 28 17.61 -12.06 18.77
CA THR A 28 16.47 -11.43 19.46
C THR A 28 16.67 -9.94 19.71
N THR A 29 17.90 -9.49 19.98
CA THR A 29 18.22 -8.07 20.20
C THR A 29 18.29 -7.31 18.88
N VAL A 30 18.99 -7.85 17.88
CA VAL A 30 19.04 -7.26 16.53
C VAL A 30 17.65 -7.25 15.90
N GLY A 31 16.89 -8.34 16.01
CA GLY A 31 15.50 -8.39 15.53
C GLY A 31 14.57 -7.41 16.25
N ARG A 32 14.76 -7.17 17.56
CA ARG A 32 14.03 -6.11 18.29
C ARG A 32 14.41 -4.72 17.78
N LEU A 33 15.69 -4.43 17.63
CA LEU A 33 16.18 -3.15 17.09
C LEU A 33 15.65 -2.89 15.68
N CYS A 34 15.69 -3.89 14.78
CA CYS A 34 15.12 -3.79 13.44
C CYS A 34 13.61 -3.50 13.49
N ARG A 35 12.83 -4.22 14.32
CA ARG A 35 11.39 -3.94 14.47
C ARG A 35 11.12 -2.54 15.03
N THR A 36 11.93 -2.08 15.99
CA THR A 36 11.82 -0.74 16.55
C THR A 36 12.15 0.33 15.52
N LEU A 37 13.20 0.12 14.70
CA LEU A 37 13.58 1.00 13.60
C LEU A 37 12.49 1.07 12.52
N VAL A 38 11.94 -0.08 12.12
CA VAL A 38 10.82 -0.15 11.16
C VAL A 38 9.61 0.61 11.71
N ARG A 39 9.21 0.36 12.97
CA ARG A 39 8.10 1.10 13.60
C ARG A 39 8.38 2.59 13.71
N TRP A 40 9.62 2.99 13.97
CA TRP A 40 10.01 4.39 14.02
C TRP A 40 9.94 5.05 12.64
N GLN A 41 10.40 4.35 11.60
CA GLN A 41 10.28 4.79 10.20
C GLN A 41 8.82 4.88 9.77
N GLU A 42 8.00 3.86 10.05
CA GLU A 42 6.56 3.86 9.74
C GLU A 42 5.85 5.04 10.39
N ARG A 43 6.09 5.31 11.68
CA ARG A 43 5.52 6.49 12.38
C ARG A 43 5.97 7.81 11.77
N ARG A 44 7.21 7.89 11.31
CA ARG A 44 7.72 9.09 10.65
C ARG A 44 7.05 9.30 9.30
N VAL A 45 6.91 8.23 8.51
CA VAL A 45 6.19 8.28 7.24
C VAL A 45 4.74 8.67 7.48
N GLU A 46 4.05 8.06 8.45
CA GLU A 46 2.68 8.44 8.83
C GLU A 46 2.52 9.93 9.15
N ARG A 47 3.51 10.58 9.78
CA ARG A 47 3.47 12.02 10.09
C ARG A 47 3.67 12.92 8.87
N GLU A 48 4.37 12.43 7.85
CA GLU A 48 4.72 13.16 6.64
C GLU A 48 3.82 12.76 5.45
N SER A 49 2.80 11.93 5.68
CA SER A 49 1.88 11.39 4.67
C SER A 49 0.45 11.85 4.90
N ALA A 50 -0.32 12.02 3.84
CA ALA A 50 -1.77 11.96 3.96
C ALA A 50 -2.19 10.51 4.25
N VAL A 51 -2.92 10.30 5.34
CA VAL A 51 -3.46 8.98 5.70
C VAL A 51 -4.92 8.93 5.26
N LEU A 52 -5.18 8.16 4.20
CA LEU A 52 -6.51 8.03 3.65
C LEU A 52 -7.16 6.72 4.07
N TRP A 53 -8.47 6.76 4.28
CA TRP A 53 -9.29 5.69 4.79
C TRP A 53 -10.52 5.50 3.93
N ARG A 54 -11.03 4.27 3.87
CA ARG A 54 -12.36 3.99 3.35
C ARG A 54 -13.01 2.82 4.08
N SER A 55 -14.34 2.84 4.10
CA SER A 55 -15.13 1.63 4.34
C SER A 55 -15.06 0.70 3.13
N LEU A 56 -15.20 -0.60 3.39
CA LEU A 56 -15.39 -1.64 2.36
C LEU A 56 -16.87 -1.93 2.09
N ASN A 57 -17.78 -1.16 2.69
CA ASN A 57 -19.19 -1.18 2.30
C ASN A 57 -19.35 -0.57 0.90
N HIS A 58 -20.31 -1.10 0.14
CA HIS A 58 -20.67 -0.59 -1.19
C HIS A 58 -19.47 -0.42 -2.15
N LEU A 59 -18.59 -1.43 -2.23
CA LEU A 59 -17.50 -1.43 -3.21
C LEU A 59 -18.06 -1.45 -4.63
N PRO A 60 -17.59 -0.56 -5.54
CA PRO A 60 -17.90 -0.70 -6.96
C PRO A 60 -17.24 -1.96 -7.51
N SER A 61 -17.79 -2.50 -8.59
CA SER A 61 -17.19 -3.63 -9.31
C SER A 61 -15.84 -3.25 -9.89
N VAL A 62 -14.96 -4.24 -10.07
CA VAL A 62 -13.69 -4.04 -10.79
C VAL A 62 -14.04 -3.74 -12.25
N PRO A 63 -13.61 -2.61 -12.82
CA PRO A 63 -13.91 -2.28 -14.21
C PRO A 63 -13.19 -3.25 -15.14
N TRP A 64 -13.90 -3.71 -16.18
CA TRP A 64 -13.28 -4.42 -17.28
C TRP A 64 -12.55 -3.42 -18.18
N ILE A 65 -11.30 -3.71 -18.50
CA ILE A 65 -10.44 -2.89 -19.36
C ILE A 65 -9.96 -3.79 -20.50
N PRO A 66 -10.26 -3.45 -21.77
CA PRO A 66 -9.85 -4.27 -22.91
C PRO A 66 -8.35 -4.57 -22.91
N GLY A 67 -8.00 -5.84 -23.07
CA GLY A 67 -6.61 -6.32 -23.12
C GLY A 67 -5.86 -6.31 -21.79
N VAL A 68 -6.49 -5.91 -20.68
CA VAL A 68 -5.87 -5.93 -19.34
C VAL A 68 -6.40 -7.09 -18.54
N GLU A 69 -5.49 -7.94 -18.08
CA GLU A 69 -5.76 -9.00 -17.13
C GLU A 69 -5.25 -8.59 -15.74
N VAL A 70 -6.08 -8.73 -14.71
CA VAL A 70 -5.64 -8.55 -13.31
C VAL A 70 -5.51 -9.92 -12.66
N VAL A 71 -4.30 -10.25 -12.22
CA VAL A 71 -3.94 -11.56 -11.65
C VAL A 71 -3.28 -11.40 -10.28
N THR A 72 -3.33 -12.44 -9.47
CA THR A 72 -2.71 -12.50 -8.13
C THR A 72 -1.40 -13.29 -8.17
N MET A 73 -0.39 -12.90 -7.39
CA MET A 73 0.96 -13.50 -7.42
C MET A 73 1.02 -15.01 -7.09
N ASP A 74 -0.08 -15.65 -6.69
CA ASP A 74 -0.15 -17.09 -6.41
C ASP A 74 -0.12 -17.99 -7.67
N ARG A 75 -0.17 -17.44 -8.90
CA ARG A 75 -0.24 -18.23 -10.16
C ARG A 75 0.95 -18.02 -11.11
N HIS A 76 2.01 -18.82 -11.00
CA HIS A 76 3.10 -18.89 -12.01
C HIS A 76 3.64 -17.53 -12.49
N HIS A 77 3.90 -16.61 -11.57
CA HIS A 77 4.37 -15.26 -11.91
C HIS A 77 5.88 -15.09 -11.75
N ARG A 78 6.46 -14.19 -12.54
CA ARG A 78 7.85 -13.77 -12.37
C ARG A 78 7.90 -12.69 -11.29
N GLU A 79 8.40 -13.02 -10.11
CA GLU A 79 8.55 -12.06 -9.00
C GLU A 79 9.38 -10.82 -9.41
N GLN A 80 10.28 -11.00 -10.37
CA GLN A 80 11.09 -9.95 -10.99
C GLN A 80 10.24 -8.81 -11.59
N ASP A 81 9.02 -9.11 -12.06
CA ASP A 81 8.08 -8.12 -12.60
C ASP A 81 7.80 -7.01 -11.56
N LEU A 82 7.75 -7.35 -10.27
CA LEU A 82 7.53 -6.36 -9.20
C LEU A 82 8.66 -5.34 -9.12
N THR A 83 9.90 -5.82 -9.16
CA THR A 83 11.08 -4.96 -9.08
C THR A 83 11.25 -4.16 -10.34
N ASP A 84 10.94 -4.72 -11.52
CA ASP A 84 11.08 -4.04 -12.81
C ASP A 84 10.06 -2.89 -12.90
N ILE A 85 8.78 -3.17 -12.61
CA ILE A 85 7.72 -2.15 -12.57
C ILE A 85 8.08 -1.05 -11.55
N TYR A 86 8.50 -1.41 -10.34
CA TYR A 86 8.85 -0.42 -9.32
C TYR A 86 10.01 0.47 -9.80
N ASN A 87 11.07 -0.16 -10.33
CA ASN A 87 12.28 0.55 -10.76
C ASN A 87 12.00 1.52 -11.90
N GLU A 88 11.14 1.13 -12.85
CA GLU A 88 10.77 1.97 -13.97
C GLU A 88 9.74 3.04 -13.57
N ALA A 89 8.64 2.65 -12.93
CA ALA A 89 7.55 3.57 -12.60
C ALA A 89 7.96 4.67 -11.60
N CYS A 90 8.97 4.39 -10.77
CA CYS A 90 9.48 5.30 -9.75
C CYS A 90 10.83 5.94 -10.10
N ALA A 91 11.43 5.61 -11.26
CA ALA A 91 12.67 6.23 -11.71
C ALA A 91 12.51 7.76 -11.75
N GLY A 92 13.51 8.48 -11.24
CA GLY A 92 13.51 9.95 -11.21
C GLY A 92 12.63 10.58 -10.12
N THR A 93 11.89 9.80 -9.33
CA THR A 93 11.16 10.34 -8.17
C THR A 93 12.11 10.65 -7.01
N PRO A 94 11.92 11.77 -6.28
CA PRO A 94 12.72 12.09 -5.10
C PRO A 94 12.77 10.94 -4.09
N GLY A 95 13.98 10.59 -3.63
CA GLY A 95 14.17 9.51 -2.65
C GLY A 95 14.06 8.09 -3.23
N PHE A 96 13.99 7.94 -4.55
CA PHE A 96 14.03 6.64 -5.21
C PHE A 96 15.36 5.91 -4.99
N HIS A 97 15.26 4.62 -4.66
CA HIS A 97 16.35 3.67 -4.65
C HIS A 97 15.93 2.45 -5.45
N ARG A 98 16.81 1.97 -6.35
CA ARG A 98 16.58 0.77 -7.14
C ARG A 98 16.36 -0.43 -6.22
N ALA A 99 15.26 -1.15 -6.44
CA ALA A 99 14.99 -2.43 -5.80
C ALA A 99 15.71 -3.55 -6.55
N GLY A 100 16.35 -4.43 -5.79
CA GLY A 100 16.93 -5.68 -6.27
C GLY A 100 16.44 -6.87 -5.44
N PRO A 101 17.12 -8.03 -5.54
CA PRO A 101 16.69 -9.27 -4.90
C PRO A 101 16.51 -9.15 -3.38
N VAL A 102 17.38 -8.38 -2.71
CA VAL A 102 17.30 -8.19 -1.25
C VAL A 102 16.01 -7.48 -0.85
N GLN A 103 15.58 -6.47 -1.61
CA GLN A 103 14.35 -5.73 -1.34
C GLN A 103 13.10 -6.59 -1.63
N LEU A 104 13.15 -7.42 -2.67
CA LEU A 104 12.08 -8.36 -2.99
C LEU A 104 11.90 -9.40 -1.88
N GLU A 105 12.99 -10.01 -1.43
CA GLU A 105 12.97 -10.96 -0.31
C GLU A 105 12.51 -10.27 0.99
N ALA A 106 12.88 -9.00 1.18
CA ALA A 106 12.41 -8.22 2.31
C ALA A 106 10.88 -8.02 2.28
N PHE A 107 10.35 -7.70 1.11
CA PHE A 107 8.91 -7.54 0.90
C PHE A 107 8.15 -8.84 1.20
N LYS A 108 8.64 -9.97 0.68
CA LYS A 108 8.06 -11.31 0.91
C LYS A 108 8.11 -11.73 2.37
N ALA A 109 9.17 -11.37 3.08
CA ALA A 109 9.33 -11.66 4.50
C ALA A 109 8.61 -10.68 5.44
N SER A 110 7.94 -9.65 4.90
CA SER A 110 7.26 -8.66 5.72
C SER A 110 6.03 -9.25 6.44
N PRO A 111 5.72 -8.80 7.67
CA PRO A 111 4.53 -9.25 8.38
C PRO A 111 3.27 -9.03 7.54
N TYR A 112 2.39 -10.03 7.57
CA TYR A 112 1.11 -10.03 6.85
C TYR A 112 1.24 -9.98 5.32
N HIS A 113 2.40 -10.35 4.78
CA HIS A 113 2.53 -10.65 3.36
C HIS A 113 1.68 -11.89 3.03
N ASP A 114 0.79 -11.76 2.05
CA ASP A 114 0.06 -12.85 1.42
C ASP A 114 0.28 -12.70 -0.09
N PRO A 115 0.82 -13.72 -0.79
CA PRO A 115 0.93 -13.70 -2.25
C PRO A 115 -0.39 -13.42 -2.97
N LYS A 116 -1.53 -13.86 -2.39
CA LYS A 116 -2.88 -13.56 -2.93
C LYS A 116 -3.28 -12.10 -2.75
N GLY A 117 -2.62 -11.38 -1.84
CA GLY A 117 -2.75 -9.94 -1.67
C GLY A 117 -1.85 -9.12 -2.61
N VAL A 118 -1.14 -9.77 -3.54
CA VAL A 118 -0.30 -9.09 -4.53
C VAL A 118 -0.95 -9.19 -5.90
N PHE A 119 -1.40 -8.06 -6.42
CA PHE A 119 -2.08 -7.96 -7.72
C PHE A 119 -1.14 -7.43 -8.78
N LEU A 120 -1.19 -8.02 -9.97
CA LEU A 120 -0.49 -7.58 -11.17
C LEU A 120 -1.50 -7.27 -12.27
N ALA A 121 -1.28 -6.18 -12.99
CA ALA A 121 -1.97 -5.92 -14.25
C ALA A 121 -1.06 -6.38 -15.39
N ARG A 122 -1.59 -7.21 -16.29
CA ARG A 122 -0.89 -7.70 -17.48
C ARG A 122 -1.58 -7.26 -18.76
N ILE A 123 -0.78 -6.99 -19.78
CA ILE A 123 -1.23 -6.76 -21.16
C ILE A 123 -0.36 -7.67 -22.03
N GLU A 124 -0.99 -8.55 -22.80
CA GLU A 124 -0.29 -9.50 -23.69
C GLU A 124 0.81 -10.30 -22.96
N GLY A 125 0.56 -10.66 -21.70
CA GLY A 125 1.51 -11.38 -20.84
C GLY A 125 2.55 -10.50 -20.13
N THR A 126 2.76 -9.25 -20.55
CA THR A 126 3.69 -8.31 -19.91
C THR A 126 3.05 -7.65 -18.70
N ALA A 127 3.73 -7.65 -17.56
CA ALA A 127 3.27 -6.95 -16.35
C ALA A 127 3.52 -5.44 -16.47
N VAL A 128 2.46 -4.64 -16.27
CA VAL A 128 2.49 -3.18 -16.48
C VAL A 128 2.13 -2.37 -15.23
N GLY A 129 1.72 -3.05 -14.15
CA GLY A 129 1.42 -2.42 -12.88
C GLY A 129 1.18 -3.44 -11.78
N TYR A 130 1.21 -2.98 -10.53
CA TYR A 130 0.91 -3.80 -9.36
C TYR A 130 0.12 -3.04 -8.30
N CYS A 131 -0.53 -3.78 -7.41
CA CYS A 131 -1.04 -3.28 -6.14
C CYS A 131 -0.83 -4.30 -5.01
N PHE A 132 -0.44 -3.83 -3.82
CA PHE A 132 -0.22 -4.68 -2.65
C PHE A 132 -1.27 -4.41 -1.58
N ALA A 133 -1.97 -5.46 -1.19
CA ALA A 133 -3.00 -5.48 -0.17
C ALA A 133 -2.54 -6.36 1.00
N ARG A 134 -2.71 -5.88 2.23
CA ARG A 134 -2.37 -6.63 3.45
C ARG A 134 -3.48 -6.52 4.48
N LEU A 135 -3.82 -7.63 5.12
CA LEU A 135 -4.73 -7.64 6.27
C LEU A 135 -3.92 -7.68 7.55
N THR A 136 -4.06 -6.68 8.41
CA THR A 136 -3.39 -6.66 9.72
C THR A 136 -4.31 -7.21 10.82
N PRO A 137 -3.74 -7.63 11.97
CA PRO A 137 -4.54 -8.00 13.14
C PRO A 137 -5.53 -6.90 13.51
N GLY A 138 -6.72 -7.28 13.96
CA GLY A 138 -7.84 -6.36 14.22
C GLY A 138 -8.65 -5.98 12.98
N GLY A 139 -8.52 -6.72 11.87
CA GLY A 139 -9.41 -6.58 10.70
C GLY A 139 -9.17 -5.33 9.85
N LEU A 140 -8.02 -4.66 10.01
CA LEU A 140 -7.67 -3.49 9.21
C LEU A 140 -6.94 -3.91 7.93
N GLY A 141 -7.54 -3.63 6.78
CA GLY A 141 -6.86 -3.76 5.49
C GLY A 141 -5.92 -2.57 5.22
N LYS A 142 -4.85 -2.81 4.48
CA LYS A 142 -3.90 -1.78 4.04
C LYS A 142 -3.55 -1.95 2.58
N ILE A 143 -3.57 -0.85 1.82
CA ILE A 143 -2.88 -0.76 0.53
C ILE A 143 -1.49 -0.19 0.79
N THR A 144 -0.45 -0.97 0.47
CA THR A 144 0.94 -0.63 0.82
C THR A 144 1.83 -0.35 -0.38
N GLY A 145 1.30 -0.47 -1.59
CA GLY A 145 2.01 -0.11 -2.81
C GLY A 145 1.07 -0.15 -4.00
N LEU A 146 1.25 0.83 -4.90
CA LEU A 146 0.58 0.92 -6.18
C LEU A 146 1.58 1.52 -7.17
N ALA A 147 1.76 0.87 -8.31
CA ALA A 147 2.54 1.40 -9.40
C ALA A 147 1.93 0.96 -10.73
N VAL A 148 1.96 1.86 -11.71
CA VAL A 148 1.64 1.58 -13.11
C VAL A 148 2.73 2.24 -13.96
N LEU A 149 3.27 1.50 -14.92
CA LEU A 149 4.25 1.99 -15.88
C LEU A 149 3.70 3.22 -16.62
N SER A 150 4.54 4.22 -16.87
CA SER A 150 4.11 5.54 -17.36
C SER A 150 3.27 5.48 -18.64
N GLY A 151 3.69 4.64 -19.61
CA GLY A 151 2.98 4.44 -20.89
C GLY A 151 1.59 3.79 -20.76
N TYR A 152 1.27 3.21 -19.60
CA TYR A 152 0.02 2.50 -19.32
C TYR A 152 -0.89 3.24 -18.32
N ARG A 153 -0.47 4.41 -17.85
CA ARG A 153 -1.27 5.26 -16.96
C ARG A 153 -2.48 5.85 -17.70
N ARG A 154 -3.45 6.35 -16.93
CA ARG A 154 -4.68 7.00 -17.43
C ARG A 154 -5.61 6.11 -18.26
N ARG A 155 -5.43 4.78 -18.21
CA ARG A 155 -6.28 3.76 -18.86
C ARG A 155 -7.21 3.00 -17.91
N GLY A 156 -7.36 3.47 -16.66
CA GLY A 156 -8.14 2.79 -15.62
C GLY A 156 -7.41 1.64 -14.88
N ILE A 157 -6.19 1.26 -15.28
CA ILE A 157 -5.45 0.13 -14.69
C ILE A 157 -5.24 0.28 -13.18
N GLY A 158 -4.82 1.46 -12.71
CA GLY A 158 -4.66 1.72 -11.28
C GLY A 158 -5.97 1.55 -10.49
N ARG A 159 -7.10 1.93 -11.09
CA ARG A 159 -8.44 1.75 -10.52
C ARG A 159 -8.79 0.26 -10.41
N ALA A 160 -8.58 -0.51 -11.48
CA ALA A 160 -8.83 -1.96 -11.47
C ALA A 160 -7.98 -2.69 -10.42
N LEU A 161 -6.70 -2.34 -10.33
CA LEU A 161 -5.77 -2.89 -9.34
C LEU A 161 -6.22 -2.61 -7.89
N VAL A 162 -6.52 -1.34 -7.58
CA VAL A 162 -6.96 -0.97 -6.22
C VAL A 162 -8.29 -1.63 -5.88
N LEU A 163 -9.26 -1.66 -6.79
CA LEU A 163 -10.55 -2.31 -6.53
C LEU A 163 -10.40 -3.81 -6.32
N SER A 164 -9.55 -4.49 -7.09
CA SER A 164 -9.25 -5.91 -6.89
C SER A 164 -8.67 -6.18 -5.49
N ALA A 165 -7.73 -5.33 -5.07
CA ALA A 165 -7.16 -5.38 -3.72
C ALA A 165 -8.21 -5.14 -2.61
N LEU A 166 -9.16 -4.25 -2.82
CA LEU A 166 -10.22 -3.95 -1.86
C LEU A 166 -11.25 -5.07 -1.74
N HIS A 167 -11.67 -5.66 -2.85
CA HIS A 167 -12.55 -6.83 -2.85
C HIS A 167 -11.89 -8.00 -2.12
N TYR A 168 -10.62 -8.26 -2.40
CA TYR A 168 -9.83 -9.26 -1.68
C TYR A 168 -9.75 -8.99 -0.17
N LEU A 169 -9.49 -7.75 0.25
CA LEU A 169 -9.45 -7.41 1.68
C LEU A 169 -10.81 -7.61 2.35
N ARG A 170 -11.91 -7.28 1.66
CA ARG A 170 -13.27 -7.51 2.13
C ARG A 170 -13.56 -9.00 2.30
N GLU A 171 -13.19 -9.82 1.32
CA GLU A 171 -13.33 -11.29 1.39
C GLU A 171 -12.53 -11.88 2.55
N LYS A 172 -11.39 -11.29 2.90
CA LYS A 172 -10.58 -11.68 4.07
C LYS A 172 -11.14 -11.16 5.41
N GLY A 173 -12.28 -10.47 5.41
CA GLY A 173 -12.96 -9.99 6.61
C GLY A 173 -12.57 -8.58 7.06
N ALA A 174 -11.89 -7.79 6.22
CA ALA A 174 -11.67 -6.38 6.53
C ALA A 174 -12.98 -5.59 6.37
N THR A 175 -13.23 -4.65 7.28
CA THR A 175 -14.34 -3.69 7.19
C THR A 175 -13.89 -2.32 6.72
N ARG A 176 -12.61 -1.99 6.92
CA ARG A 176 -11.99 -0.72 6.55
C ARG A 176 -10.60 -0.92 6.00
N VAL A 177 -10.18 0.00 5.14
CA VAL A 177 -8.85 0.02 4.53
C VAL A 177 -8.20 1.37 4.71
N ARG A 178 -6.90 1.35 4.98
CA ARG A 178 -6.03 2.53 5.10
C ARG A 178 -4.92 2.49 4.05
N LEU A 179 -4.52 3.66 3.57
CA LEU A 179 -3.31 3.84 2.80
C LEU A 179 -2.58 5.13 3.20
N LEU A 180 -1.31 5.20 2.83
CA LEU A 180 -0.52 6.41 2.95
C LEU A 180 -0.16 6.88 1.55
N VAL A 181 -0.33 8.17 1.29
CA VAL A 181 0.02 8.81 0.02
C VAL A 181 0.75 10.11 0.30
N ASP A 182 1.72 10.43 -0.56
CA ASP A 182 2.37 11.74 -0.51
C ASP A 182 1.31 12.78 -0.91
N PRO A 183 1.13 13.88 -0.17
CA PRO A 183 0.19 14.94 -0.55
C PRO A 183 0.42 15.50 -1.97
N GLU A 184 1.63 15.37 -2.52
CA GLU A 184 1.96 15.80 -3.88
C GLU A 184 1.81 14.67 -4.93
N ASP A 185 1.50 13.43 -4.53
CA ASP A 185 1.36 12.32 -5.47
C ASP A 185 0.02 12.40 -6.22
N PRO A 186 0.03 12.42 -7.58
CA PRO A 186 -1.20 12.48 -8.37
C PRO A 186 -2.12 11.26 -8.16
N ALA A 187 -1.63 10.17 -7.55
CA ALA A 187 -2.46 9.05 -7.14
C ALA A 187 -3.53 9.43 -6.10
N GLN A 188 -3.39 10.56 -5.39
CA GLN A 188 -4.41 11.04 -4.45
C GLN A 188 -5.79 11.17 -5.11
N ALA A 189 -5.87 11.78 -6.29
CA ALA A 189 -7.13 11.92 -7.03
C ALA A 189 -7.76 10.56 -7.40
N LEU A 190 -6.93 9.54 -7.67
CA LEU A 190 -7.41 8.17 -7.88
C LEU A 190 -8.05 7.63 -6.60
N TYR A 191 -7.37 7.75 -5.46
CA TYR A 191 -7.88 7.25 -4.18
C TYR A 191 -9.17 7.97 -3.77
N GLU A 192 -9.23 9.28 -3.90
CA GLU A 192 -10.44 10.08 -3.64
C GLU A 192 -11.60 9.64 -4.52
N SER A 193 -11.36 9.43 -5.82
CA SER A 193 -12.38 8.92 -6.75
C SER A 193 -12.87 7.50 -6.43
N LEU A 194 -12.18 6.79 -5.55
CA LEU A 194 -12.55 5.46 -5.05
C LEU A 194 -13.22 5.54 -3.67
N GLY A 195 -13.47 6.73 -3.13
CA GLY A 195 -14.09 6.92 -1.83
C GLY A 195 -13.11 6.79 -0.66
N PHE A 196 -11.81 6.93 -0.91
CA PHE A 196 -10.87 7.20 0.17
C PHE A 196 -10.93 8.67 0.56
N SER A 197 -10.86 8.95 1.85
CA SER A 197 -10.78 10.30 2.38
C SER A 197 -9.88 10.33 3.60
N GLU A 198 -9.41 11.50 3.99
CA GLU A 198 -8.82 11.66 5.32
C GLU A 198 -9.86 11.27 6.37
N TRP A 199 -9.47 10.43 7.33
CA TRP A 199 -10.33 10.15 8.46
C TRP A 199 -10.28 11.34 9.40
N LYS A 200 -11.34 12.14 9.40
CA LYS A 200 -11.61 13.05 10.50
C LYS A 200 -12.34 12.23 11.57
N PRO A 201 -11.78 12.06 12.78
CA PRO A 201 -12.58 11.56 13.88
C PRO A 201 -13.86 12.41 13.89
N VAL A 202 -15.03 11.79 13.81
CA VAL A 202 -16.24 12.47 14.24
C VAL A 202 -15.91 12.79 15.68
N GLU A 203 -15.77 14.07 16.03
CA GLU A 203 -15.59 14.41 17.43
C GLU A 203 -16.78 13.78 18.17
N GLU A 204 -16.50 12.94 19.17
CA GLU A 204 -17.52 12.39 20.06
C GLU A 204 -18.40 13.48 20.68
N SER A 205 -17.95 14.74 20.65
CA SER A 205 -18.72 15.94 21.00
C SER A 205 -20.04 16.06 20.23
N GLN A 206 -20.11 15.67 18.95
CA GLN A 206 -21.33 15.79 18.13
C GLN A 206 -22.33 14.65 18.36
N LEU A 207 -21.85 13.45 18.71
CA LEU A 207 -22.72 12.32 19.06
C LEU A 207 -23.28 12.44 20.49
N LEU A 208 -22.49 12.97 21.43
CA LEU A 208 -22.95 13.24 22.79
C LEU A 208 -23.92 14.43 22.85
N ALA A 209 -23.71 15.48 22.05
CA ALA A 209 -24.65 16.61 21.98
C ALA A 209 -26.03 16.22 21.41
N ALA A 210 -26.12 15.19 20.55
CA ALA A 210 -27.39 14.68 20.03
C ALA A 210 -28.12 13.73 21.00
N LEU A 211 -27.45 13.24 22.04
CA LEU A 211 -27.98 12.29 23.03
C LEU A 211 -28.32 12.92 24.39
N VAL A 212 -28.00 14.20 24.59
CA VAL A 212 -28.49 14.96 25.75
C VAL A 212 -29.81 15.63 25.36
N PRO A 213 -30.98 15.14 25.80
CA PRO A 213 -32.22 15.88 25.61
C PRO A 213 -32.09 17.24 26.30
N ALA A 214 -32.48 18.31 25.61
CA ALA A 214 -32.54 19.65 26.19
C ALA A 214 -33.40 19.60 27.46
N GLY A 215 -32.75 19.64 28.62
CA GLY A 215 -33.40 19.69 29.91
C GLY A 215 -34.23 20.96 30.03
N ARG A 216 -35.47 20.80 30.46
CA ARG A 216 -36.43 21.86 30.80
C ARG A 216 -35.98 22.66 32.02
#